data_AF-A0A3D3DW46-F1
#
_entry.id   AF-A0A3D3DW46-F1
#
_cell.length_a   1.000
_cell.length_b   1.000
_cell.length_c   1.000
_cell.angle_alpha   90.00
_cell.angle_beta   90.00
_cell.angle_gamma   90.00
#
_symmetry.space_group_name_H-M   'P 1'
#
loop_
_entity.id
_entity.type
_entity.pdbx_description
1 polymer ?
#
loop_
_entity_poly.entity_id
_entity_poly.type
_entity_poly.pdbx_seq_one_letter_code
_entity_poly.pdbx_strand_id
1 'polypeptide(L)'
;MNQNLPDDLQYRILALLDGTLEAGEAAHLDEELRGNKEARALFLQLATLHSALEDEGASKSGMQNVPVVPIELFLARERRRLIRNSLMAAAAVL
;
A
#
# COMPACT_ATOMS: atom_id res chain seq x y z
N MET A 1 15.71 17.86 -20.83
CA MET A 1 15.41 16.44 -20.60
C MET A 1 15.82 16.14 -19.16
N ASN A 2 14.89 16.26 -18.20
CA ASN A 2 15.19 16.15 -16.77
C ASN A 2 14.96 14.71 -16.29
N GLN A 3 16.01 14.13 -15.71
CA GLN A 3 16.08 12.75 -15.20
C GLN A 3 15.51 12.62 -13.76
N ASN A 4 14.26 13.01 -13.52
CA ASN A 4 13.63 12.92 -12.18
C ASN A 4 12.80 11.64 -11.98
N LEU A 5 13.01 10.59 -12.78
CA LEU A 5 12.13 9.41 -12.83
C LEU A 5 12.08 8.50 -11.57
N PRO A 6 13.07 8.42 -10.65
CA PRO A 6 12.94 7.52 -9.49
C PRO A 6 12.04 8.06 -8.38
N ASP A 7 12.18 9.36 -8.06
CA ASP A 7 11.54 9.98 -6.88
C ASP A 7 10.04 10.15 -7.06
N ASP A 8 9.58 10.43 -8.28
CA ASP A 8 8.17 10.60 -8.59
C ASP A 8 7.38 9.29 -8.48
N LEU A 9 7.95 8.19 -8.97
CA LEU A 9 7.35 6.86 -8.84
C LEU A 9 7.29 6.41 -7.38
N GLN A 10 8.38 6.62 -6.63
CA GLN A 10 8.41 6.32 -5.20
C GLN A 10 7.37 7.12 -4.43
N TYR A 11 7.23 8.43 -4.71
CA TYR A 11 6.21 9.28 -4.09
C TYR A 11 4.80 8.76 -4.39
N ARG A 12 4.48 8.48 -5.65
CA ARG A 12 3.16 7.96 -6.05
C ARG A 12 2.86 6.61 -5.39
N ILE A 13 3.85 5.74 -5.24
CA ILE A 13 3.71 4.47 -4.52
C ILE A 13 3.43 4.69 -3.04
N LEU A 14 4.15 5.59 -2.38
CA LEU A 14 3.91 5.89 -0.96
C LEU A 14 2.53 6.52 -0.75
N ALA A 15 2.14 7.48 -1.60
CA ALA A 15 0.80 8.07 -1.57
C ALA A 15 -0.32 7.03 -1.81
N LEU A 16 -0.08 6.02 -2.65
CA LEU A 16 -1.00 4.89 -2.83
C LEU A 16 -1.11 4.07 -1.55
N LEU A 17 0.01 3.76 -0.90
CA LEU A 17 0.06 2.97 0.34
C LEU A 17 -0.61 3.71 1.52
N ASP A 18 -0.38 5.03 1.61
CA ASP A 18 -1.01 5.92 2.60
C ASP A 18 -2.51 6.17 2.29
N GLY A 19 -2.98 5.82 1.09
CA GLY A 19 -4.36 6.02 0.64
C GLY A 19 -4.70 7.47 0.31
N THR A 20 -3.69 8.31 0.07
CA THR A 20 -3.84 9.73 -0.29
C THR A 20 -3.78 9.98 -1.79
N LEU A 21 -3.47 8.95 -2.59
CA LEU A 21 -3.42 9.06 -4.04
C LEU A 21 -4.82 9.12 -4.65
N GLU A 22 -5.04 10.03 -5.60
CA GLU A 22 -6.32 10.14 -6.29
C GLU A 22 -6.60 8.92 -7.18
N ALA A 23 -7.87 8.58 -7.37
CA ALA A 23 -8.27 7.37 -8.11
C ALA A 23 -7.76 7.34 -9.57
N GLY A 24 -7.68 8.49 -10.23
CA GLY A 24 -7.14 8.60 -11.59
C GLY A 24 -5.63 8.34 -11.64
N GLU A 25 -4.90 8.85 -10.66
CA GLU A 25 -3.45 8.65 -10.56
C GLU A 25 -3.09 7.21 -10.14
N ALA A 26 -3.92 6.60 -9.29
CA ALA A 26 -3.79 5.20 -8.91
C ALA A 26 -3.92 4.26 -10.12
N ALA A 27 -4.89 4.51 -11.01
CA ALA A 27 -5.06 3.72 -12.23
C ALA A 27 -3.85 3.85 -13.18
N HIS A 28 -3.27 5.04 -13.28
CA HIS A 28 -2.06 5.26 -14.08
C HIS A 28 -0.85 4.54 -13.46
N LEU A 29 -0.70 4.61 -12.14
CA LEU A 29 0.37 3.92 -11.42
C LEU A 29 0.24 2.40 -11.57
N ASP A 30 -0.98 1.84 -11.52
CA ASP A 30 -1.21 0.40 -11.71
C ASP A 30 -0.77 -0.07 -13.09
N GLU A 31 -1.04 0.70 -14.14
CA GLU A 31 -0.60 0.37 -15.50
C GLU A 31 0.93 0.43 -15.64
N GLU A 32 1.57 1.42 -15.00
CA GLU A 32 3.03 1.55 -14.94
C GLU A 32 3.68 0.37 -14.18
N LEU A 33 3.08 -0.05 -13.06
CA LEU A 33 3.49 -1.24 -12.31
C LEU A 33 3.28 -2.53 -13.11
N ARG A 34 2.24 -2.63 -13.93
CA ARG A 34 2.03 -3.79 -14.81
C ARG A 34 3.11 -3.89 -15.88
N GLY A 35 3.48 -2.76 -16.48
CA GLY A 35 4.48 -2.67 -17.56
C GLY A 35 5.94 -2.82 -17.10
N ASN A 36 6.27 -2.44 -15.86
CA ASN A 36 7.67 -2.31 -15.42
C ASN A 36 8.02 -3.23 -14.24
N LYS A 37 8.96 -4.16 -14.46
CA LYS A 37 9.47 -5.09 -13.42
C LYS A 37 10.21 -4.38 -12.29
N GLU A 38 10.97 -3.34 -12.60
CA GLU A 38 11.73 -2.56 -11.61
C GLU A 38 10.79 -1.76 -10.72
N ALA A 39 9.75 -1.17 -11.31
CA ALA A 39 8.69 -0.48 -10.58
C ALA A 39 7.98 -1.42 -9.59
N ARG A 40 7.71 -2.68 -9.98
CA ARG A 40 7.15 -3.69 -9.07
C ARG A 40 8.10 -4.06 -7.94
N ALA A 41 9.39 -4.20 -8.22
CA ALA A 41 10.38 -4.49 -7.19
C ALA A 41 10.43 -3.35 -6.15
N LEU A 42 10.43 -2.11 -6.63
CA LEU A 42 10.38 -0.91 -5.79
C LEU A 42 9.08 -0.83 -4.98
N PHE A 43 7.93 -1.11 -5.59
CA PHE A 43 6.65 -1.22 -4.90
C PHE A 43 6.69 -2.24 -3.75
N LEU A 44 7.22 -3.44 -4.01
CA LEU A 44 7.34 -4.48 -2.98
C LEU A 44 8.24 -4.06 -1.82
N GLN A 45 9.38 -3.41 -2.12
CA GLN A 45 10.29 -2.90 -1.09
C GLN A 45 9.60 -1.85 -0.22
N LEU A 46 8.93 -0.87 -0.84
CA LEU A 46 8.23 0.20 -0.12
C LEU A 46 7.02 -0.31 0.65
N ALA A 47 6.24 -1.24 0.10
CA ALA A 47 5.11 -1.85 0.79
C ALA A 47 5.56 -2.66 2.02
N THR A 48 6.71 -3.35 1.92
CA THR A 48 7.31 -4.09 3.05
C THR A 48 7.76 -3.13 4.15
N LEU A 49 8.47 -2.06 3.77
CA LEU A 49 8.91 -1.04 4.72
C LEU A 49 7.72 -0.34 5.39
N HIS A 50 6.72 0.06 4.60
CA HIS A 50 5.51 0.71 5.09
C HIS A 50 4.77 -0.19 6.09
N SER A 51 4.61 -1.48 5.78
CA SER A 51 4.00 -2.44 6.71
C SER A 51 4.81 -2.60 8.01
N ALA A 52 6.14 -2.67 7.91
CA ALA A 52 7.00 -2.76 9.10
C ALA A 52 6.90 -1.52 10.00
N LEU A 53 6.79 -0.33 9.39
CA LEU A 53 6.59 0.92 10.12
C LEU A 53 5.20 1.00 10.77
N GLU A 54 4.15 0.56 10.08
CA GLU A 54 2.81 0.45 10.67
C GLU A 54 2.80 -0.51 11.87
N ASP A 55 3.46 -1.66 11.75
CA ASP A 55 3.51 -2.67 12.81
C ASP A 55 4.36 -2.21 14.01
N GLU A 56 5.46 -1.48 13.80
CA GLU A 56 6.21 -0.83 14.88
C GLU A 56 5.40 0.28 15.57
N GLY A 57 4.67 1.10 14.81
CA GLY A 57 3.78 2.12 15.35
C GLY A 57 2.63 1.53 16.18
N ALA A 58 2.06 0.41 15.72
CA ALA A 58 1.08 -0.36 16.47
C ALA A 58 1.69 -1.00 17.73
N SER A 59 2.93 -1.49 17.65
CA SER A 59 3.62 -2.11 18.79
C SER A 59 4.00 -1.09 19.87
N LYS A 60 4.39 0.14 19.49
CA LYS A 60 4.73 1.22 20.43
C LYS A 60 3.49 1.88 21.06
N SER A 61 2.34 1.88 20.38
CA SER A 61 1.07 2.31 20.97
C SER A 61 0.47 1.29 21.97
N GLY A 62 1.01 0.07 22.02
CA GLY A 62 0.61 -1.01 22.94
C GLY A 62 1.32 -1.06 24.29
N MET A 63 2.19 -0.10 24.66
CA MET A 63 2.83 -0.04 26.00
C MET A 63 1.90 0.48 27.12
N GLN A 64 0.59 0.30 26.97
CA GLN A 64 -0.34 0.23 28.10
C GLN A 64 -0.97 -1.17 28.11
N ASN A 65 -0.53 -1.98 29.07
CA ASN A 65 -0.93 -3.37 29.32
C ASN A 65 -2.44 -3.62 29.14
N VAL A 66 -2.90 -4.21 28.03
CA VAL A 66 -3.86 -5.35 27.89
C VAL A 66 -3.90 -5.72 26.38
N PRO A 67 -3.82 -7.01 25.97
CA PRO A 67 -3.96 -7.42 24.58
C PRO A 67 -5.44 -7.43 24.17
N VAL A 68 -6.08 -6.26 24.12
CA VAL A 68 -7.39 -6.11 23.47
C VAL A 68 -7.15 -5.40 22.16
N VAL A 69 -7.05 -6.15 21.07
CA VAL A 69 -7.13 -5.57 19.73
C VAL A 69 -8.60 -5.20 19.52
N PRO A 70 -8.96 -3.91 19.37
CA PRO A 70 -10.32 -3.51 19.08
C PRO A 70 -10.78 -4.21 17.80
N ILE A 71 -11.91 -4.91 17.88
CA ILE A 71 -12.45 -5.70 16.77
C ILE A 71 -12.67 -4.80 15.54
N GLU A 72 -12.93 -3.50 15.73
CA GLU A 72 -13.07 -2.55 14.63
C GLU A 72 -11.78 -2.40 13.81
N LEU A 73 -10.59 -2.42 14.44
CA LEU A 73 -9.31 -2.31 13.73
C LEU A 73 -8.98 -3.57 12.95
N PHE A 74 -9.28 -4.74 13.53
CA PHE A 74 -9.17 -6.01 12.81
C PHE A 74 -10.12 -6.06 11.62
N LEU A 75 -11.40 -5.70 11.82
CA LEU A 75 -12.42 -5.64 10.76
C LEU A 75 -12.07 -4.62 9.67
N ALA A 76 -11.50 -3.47 10.02
CA ALA A 76 -11.06 -2.48 9.05
C ALA A 76 -9.92 -3.02 8.18
N ARG A 77 -8.97 -3.76 8.78
CA ARG A 77 -7.86 -4.39 8.06
C ARG A 77 -8.33 -5.55 7.18
N GLU A 78 -9.26 -6.37 7.69
CA GLU A 78 -9.95 -7.44 6.94
C GLU A 78 -10.69 -6.86 5.72
N ARG A 79 -11.48 -5.79 5.90
CA ARG A 79 -12.21 -5.13 4.83
C ARG A 79 -11.28 -4.54 3.77
N ARG A 80 -10.20 -3.87 4.18
CA ARG A 80 -9.21 -3.35 3.22
C ARG A 80 -8.55 -4.48 2.42
N ARG A 81 -8.24 -5.61 3.05
CA ARG A 81 -7.69 -6.79 2.37
C ARG A 81 -8.70 -7.40 1.39
N LEU A 82 -9.97 -7.52 1.78
CA LEU A 82 -11.02 -8.02 0.89
C LEU A 82 -11.25 -7.10 -0.30
N ILE A 83 -11.30 -5.78 -0.10
CA ILE A 83 -11.43 -4.81 -1.19
C ILE A 83 -10.24 -4.92 -2.16
N ARG A 84 -9.02 -4.91 -1.63
CA ARG A 84 -7.79 -5.05 -2.42
C ARG A 84 -7.77 -6.36 -3.21
N ASN A 85 -8.09 -7.48 -2.56
CA ASN A 85 -8.11 -8.78 -3.21
C ASN A 85 -9.23 -8.88 -4.27
N SER A 86 -10.38 -8.27 -4.02
CA SER A 86 -11.49 -8.25 -4.99
C SER A 86 -11.17 -7.42 -6.23
N LEU A 87 -10.49 -6.28 -6.08
CA LEU A 87 -9.98 -5.47 -7.18
C LEU A 87 -8.92 -6.24 -7.99
N MET A 88 -7.99 -6.92 -7.31
CA MET A 88 -6.97 -7.74 -7.96
C MET A 88 -7.56 -8.98 -8.66
N ALA A 89 -8.60 -9.60 -8.09
CA ALA A 89 -9.29 -10.74 -8.70
C ALA A 89 -10.15 -10.29 -9.90
N ALA A 90 -10.82 -9.13 -9.83
CA ALA A 90 -11.53 -8.56 -10.96
C ALA A 90 -10.59 -8.23 -12.13
N ALA A 91 -9.36 -7.79 -11.84
CA ALA A 91 -8.31 -7.59 -12.83
C ALA A 91 -7.71 -8.89 -13.40
N ALA A 92 -8.01 -10.07 -12.83
CA ALA A 92 -7.54 -11.36 -13.31
C ALA A 92 -8.59 -12.14 -14.14
N VAL A 93 -9.83 -11.64 -14.21
CA VAL A 93 -10.96 -12.25 -14.96
C VAL A 93 -11.23 -11.55 -16.30
N LEU A 94 -10.52 -10.46 -16.59
CA LEU A 94 -10.45 -9.80 -17.90
C LEU A 94 -9.15 -10.15 -18.62
#